data_AF-A0A8T7B751-F1
#
_entry.id   AF-A0A8T7B751-F1
#
_cell.length_a   1.000
_cell.length_b   1.000
_cell.length_c   1.000
_cell.angle_alpha   90.00
_cell.angle_beta   90.00
_cell.angle_gamma   90.00
#
_symmetry.space_group_name_H-M   'P 1'
#
loop_
_entity.id
_entity.type
_entity.pdbx_description
1 polymer ?
#
loop_
_entity_poly.entity_id
_entity_poly.type
_entity_poly.pdbx_seq_one_letter_code
_entity_poly.pdbx_strand_id
1 'polypeptide(L)' 'MTNSTGVAIVGLGATEFSKDSGRSEMQLACEAAHAAVQDAGLSGADIDGMATFSMDNNWEIEVHRQ' A
#
# COMPACT_ATOMS: atom_id res chain seq x y z
N MET A 1 15.17 9.98 -28.53
CA MET A 1 15.47 9.58 -27.15
C MET A 1 14.40 8.57 -26.74
N THR A 2 14.64 7.29 -26.99
CA THR A 2 13.73 6.22 -26.58
C THR A 2 13.99 5.94 -25.11
N ASN A 3 13.15 6.53 -24.24
CA ASN A 3 13.23 6.30 -22.81
C ASN A 3 12.90 4.82 -22.54
N SER A 4 13.85 4.09 -21.95
CA SER A 4 13.60 2.79 -21.35
C SER A 4 12.59 2.98 -20.22
N THR A 5 11.42 2.36 -20.31
CA THR A 5 10.44 2.34 -19.20
C THR A 5 10.82 1.23 -18.24
N GLY A 6 11.73 1.53 -17.32
CA GLY A 6 12.04 0.66 -16.19
C GLY A 6 11.00 0.80 -15.08
N VAL A 7 10.69 -0.30 -14.41
CA VAL A 7 9.86 -0.32 -13.20
C VAL A 7 10.75 -0.75 -12.03
N ALA A 8 10.60 -0.09 -10.89
CA ALA A 8 11.34 -0.41 -9.68
C ALA A 8 10.40 -0.39 -8.46
N ILE A 9 10.70 -1.21 -7.47
CA ILE A 9 10.07 -1.14 -6.15
C ILE A 9 10.87 -0.11 -5.34
N VAL A 10 10.19 0.93 -4.86
CA VAL A 10 10.84 2.05 -4.15
C VAL A 10 10.49 2.13 -2.67
N GLY A 11 9.51 1.35 -2.19
CA GLY A 11 9.17 1.30 -0.77
C GLY A 11 8.47 -0.01 -0.39
N LEU A 12 8.65 -0.44 0.85
CA LEU A 12 8.05 -1.64 1.43
C LEU A 12 7.41 -1.30 2.79
N GLY A 13 6.24 -1.87 3.04
CA GLY A 13 5.51 -1.67 4.29
C GLY A 13 4.78 -2.94 4.72
N ALA A 14 4.83 -3.22 6.01
CA ALA A 14 4.15 -4.34 6.62
C ALA A 14 3.74 -3.96 8.05
N THR A 15 2.61 -4.49 8.51
CA THR A 15 2.28 -4.50 9.93
C THR A 15 3.10 -5.58 10.63
N GLU A 16 3.03 -5.62 11.96
CA GLU A 16 3.55 -6.76 12.69
C GLU A 16 2.74 -8.04 12.37
N PHE A 17 3.42 -9.17 12.33
CA PHE A 17 2.79 -10.47 12.15
C PHE A 17 2.27 -10.98 13.49
N SER A 18 0.96 -11.08 13.62
CA SER A 18 0.29 -11.57 14.82
C SER A 18 -0.73 -12.67 14.47
N LYS A 19 -1.12 -13.45 15.48
CA LYS A 19 -2.27 -14.37 15.40
C LYS A 19 -3.59 -13.67 15.70
N ASP A 20 -3.52 -12.55 16.41
CA ASP A 20 -4.63 -11.66 16.72
C ASP A 20 -4.07 -10.24 16.81
N SER A 21 -4.37 -9.42 15.80
CA SER A 21 -3.90 -8.03 15.73
C SER A 21 -4.77 -7.07 16.56
N GLY A 22 -5.97 -7.53 17.00
CA GLY A 22 -6.98 -6.69 17.63
C GLY A 22 -7.52 -5.56 16.74
N ARG A 23 -7.20 -5.55 15.45
CA ARG A 23 -7.49 -4.45 14.51
C ARG A 23 -8.28 -4.96 13.31
N SER A 24 -9.02 -4.05 12.68
CA SER A 24 -9.70 -4.38 11.43
C SER A 24 -8.71 -4.63 10.30
N GLU A 25 -9.09 -5.49 9.34
CA GLU A 25 -8.31 -5.70 8.13
C GLU A 25 -8.02 -4.37 7.42
N MET A 26 -9.01 -3.47 7.37
CA MET A 26 -8.87 -2.13 6.78
C MET A 26 -7.75 -1.32 7.43
N GLN A 27 -7.71 -1.30 8.77
CA GLN A 27 -6.67 -0.59 9.49
C GLN A 27 -5.29 -1.19 9.19
N LEU A 28 -5.17 -2.52 9.14
CA LEU A 28 -3.89 -3.18 8.80
C LEU A 28 -3.43 -2.82 7.38
N ALA A 29 -4.35 -2.81 6.41
CA ALA A 29 -4.02 -2.45 5.03
C ALA A 29 -3.55 -1.00 4.92
N CYS A 30 -4.25 -0.05 5.56
CA CYS A 30 -3.85 1.35 5.57
C CYS A 30 -2.49 1.56 6.27
N GLU A 31 -2.26 0.92 7.41
CA GLU A 31 -0.97 1.02 8.10
C GLU A 31 0.19 0.49 7.25
N ALA A 32 0.03 -0.67 6.62
CA ALA A 32 1.04 -1.23 5.74
C ALA A 32 1.28 -0.35 4.50
N ALA A 33 0.22 0.17 3.88
CA ALA A 33 0.31 1.06 2.73
C ALA A 33 1.00 2.38 3.09
N HIS A 34 0.65 3.01 4.22
CA HIS A 34 1.30 4.22 4.68
C HIS A 34 2.79 4.00 4.99
N ALA A 35 3.15 2.86 5.58
CA ALA A 35 4.54 2.52 5.83
C ALA A 35 5.32 2.40 4.50
N ALA A 36 4.75 1.75 3.48
CA ALA A 36 5.38 1.62 2.17
C ALA A 36 5.55 2.98 1.46
N VAL A 37 4.55 3.86 1.55
CA VAL A 37 4.62 5.22 0.97
C VAL A 37 5.69 6.06 1.67
N GLN A 38 5.79 5.96 3.00
CA GLN A 38 6.83 6.65 3.78
C GLN A 38 8.24 6.13 3.45
N ASP A 39 8.41 4.81 3.32
CA ASP A 39 9.68 4.19 2.93
C ASP A 39 10.13 4.63 1.53
N ALA A 40 9.17 4.82 0.61
CA ALA A 40 9.41 5.39 -0.70
C ALA A 40 9.75 6.90 -0.69
N GLY A 41 9.60 7.59 0.45
CA GLY A 41 9.78 9.03 0.57
C GLY A 41 8.70 9.84 -0.18
N LEU A 42 7.52 9.25 -0.37
CA LEU A 42 6.39 9.85 -1.08
C LEU A 42 5.28 10.28 -0.12
N SER A 43 4.27 10.95 -0.64
CA SER A 43 3.00 11.23 0.02
C SER A 43 1.86 10.45 -0.64
N GLY A 44 0.73 10.32 0.06
CA GLY A 44 -0.47 9.68 -0.52
C GLY A 44 -0.97 10.37 -1.79
N ALA A 45 -0.72 11.68 -1.95
CA ALA A 45 -1.10 12.45 -3.13
C ALA A 45 -0.25 12.12 -4.38
N ASP A 46 0.90 11.45 -4.20
CA ASP A 46 1.77 11.02 -5.31
C ASP A 46 1.32 9.67 -5.89
N ILE A 47 0.34 9.00 -5.28
CA ILE A 47 -0.17 7.70 -5.71
C ILE A 47 -1.35 7.90 -6.65
N ASP A 48 -1.20 7.45 -7.89
CA ASP A 48 -2.21 7.57 -8.96
C ASP A 48 -2.92 6.25 -9.27
N GLY A 49 -2.51 5.15 -8.64
CA GLY A 49 -3.10 3.84 -8.81
C GLY A 49 -2.77 2.88 -7.69
N MET A 50 -3.67 1.94 -7.44
CA MET A 50 -3.49 0.86 -6.49
C MET A 50 -3.99 -0.45 -7.07
N ALA A 51 -3.39 -1.55 -6.63
CA ALA A 51 -3.81 -2.90 -6.97
C ALA A 51 -3.81 -3.75 -5.71
N THR A 52 -4.88 -4.52 -5.52
CA THR A 52 -5.02 -5.48 -4.42
C THR A 52 -5.29 -6.88 -4.96
N PHE A 53 -5.28 -7.88 -4.08
CA PHE A 53 -5.66 -9.25 -4.43
C PHE A 53 -7.18 -9.36 -4.57
N SER A 54 -7.66 -10.12 -5.56
CA SER A 54 -9.08 -10.18 -5.91
C SER A 54 -10.00 -10.83 -4.85
N MET A 55 -9.44 -11.54 -3.87
CA MET A 55 -10.20 -12.09 -2.73
C MET A 55 -9.98 -11.29 -1.45
N ASP A 56 -9.27 -10.17 -1.51
CA ASP A 56 -9.12 -9.27 -0.36
C ASP A 56 -10.48 -8.60 -0.07
N ASN A 57 -10.81 -8.44 1.21
CA ASN A 57 -12.05 -7.76 1.61
C ASN A 57 -11.93 -6.25 1.53
N ASN A 58 -10.70 -5.73 1.47
CA ASN A 58 -10.43 -4.31 1.38
C ASN A 58 -10.18 -3.93 -0.08
N TRP A 59 -11.16 -3.28 -0.68
CA TRP A 59 -11.03 -2.85 -2.07
C TRP A 59 -10.02 -1.71 -2.17
N GLU A 60 -9.23 -1.71 -3.24
CA GLU A 60 -8.13 -0.76 -3.42
C GLU A 60 -8.60 0.69 -3.33
N ILE A 61 -9.79 0.98 -3.86
CA ILE A 61 -10.37 2.32 -3.82
C ILE A 61 -10.76 2.75 -2.41
N GLU A 62 -11.08 1.81 -1.52
CA GLU A 62 -11.42 2.12 -0.13
C GLU A 62 -10.15 2.43 0.64
N VAL A 63 -9.10 1.62 0.45
CA VAL A 63 -7.80 1.83 1.10
C VAL A 63 -7.18 3.16 0.64
N HIS A 64 -7.31 3.52 -0.64
CA HIS A 64 -6.80 4.79 -1.17
C HIS A 64 -7.48 6.04 -0.58
N ARG A 65 -8.68 5.91 -0.02
CA ARG A 65 -9.44 7.05 0.53
C ARG A 65 -9.09 7.38 1.99
N GLN A 66 -8.40 6.50 2.70
CA GLN A 66 -7.99 6.73 4.09
C GLN A 66 -6.72 7.59 4.12
#